data_AF-A0A7C3JAR1-F1
#
_entry.id   AF-A0A7C3JAR1-F1
#
_cell.length_a   1.000
_cell.length_b   1.000
_cell.length_c   1.000
_cell.angle_alpha   90.00
_cell.angle_beta   90.00
_cell.angle_gamma   90.00
#
_symmetry.space_group_name_H-M   'P 1'
#
loop_
_entity.id
_entity.type
_entity.pdbx_description
1 polymer ?
#
loop_
_entity_poly.entity_id
_entity_poly.type
_entity_poly.pdbx_seq_one_letter_code
_entity_poly.pdbx_strand_id
1 'polypeptide(L)'
;GVRAVITGTPPAGYWVSGLNVVPASVTLRGNQDLLDQTGNFIRTLPVDVSQATGDLNVEVPLDLPQDVQALDQNGNPIQTATILAQIDVRQGDLALTQPVELIGQSNNVTATVEPPEVDLLLQGPVPTLNQIRADPGLVRVVVNIADLNPDQEADLVPTIIAPDGVHAQLIPPSVLVETSQ
;
A
#
# COMPACT_ATOMS: atom_id res chain seq x y z
N GLY A 1 13.73 30.06 -5.89
CA GLY A 1 13.48 28.63 -6.19
C GLY A 1 11.98 28.32 -6.07
N VAL A 2 11.52 27.16 -6.54
CA VAL A 2 10.11 26.75 -6.42
C VAL A 2 9.97 25.75 -5.28
N ARG A 3 8.89 25.88 -4.49
CA ARG A 3 8.53 24.92 -3.43
C ARG A 3 7.13 24.36 -3.69
N ALA A 4 7.05 23.04 -3.75
CA ALA A 4 5.77 22.34 -3.74
C ALA A 4 5.07 22.54 -2.39
N VAL A 5 3.77 22.80 -2.44
CA VAL A 5 2.89 22.80 -1.27
C VAL A 5 1.94 21.63 -1.39
N ILE A 6 1.97 20.74 -0.41
CA ILE A 6 1.01 19.65 -0.26
C ILE A 6 0.16 19.85 0.99
N THR A 7 -1.06 19.37 0.95
CA THR A 7 -2.03 19.43 2.05
C THR A 7 -2.64 18.06 2.29
N GLY A 8 -3.19 17.86 3.48
CA GLY A 8 -3.68 16.55 3.90
C GLY A 8 -2.56 15.58 4.25
N THR A 9 -2.92 14.33 4.47
CA THR A 9 -1.98 13.22 4.71
C THR A 9 -2.50 12.02 3.95
N PRO A 10 -1.65 11.24 3.26
CA PRO A 10 -2.09 10.05 2.56
C PRO A 10 -2.90 9.10 3.45
N PRO A 11 -3.74 8.23 2.87
CA PRO A 11 -4.52 7.26 3.62
C PRO A 11 -3.65 6.39 4.53
N ALA A 12 -4.25 5.84 5.58
CA ALA A 12 -3.55 4.99 6.54
C ALA A 12 -2.80 3.84 5.82
N GLY A 13 -1.51 3.70 6.12
CA GLY A 13 -0.64 2.73 5.47
C GLY A 13 0.11 3.26 4.23
N TYR A 14 -0.11 4.50 3.81
CA TYR A 14 0.67 5.19 2.79
C TYR A 14 1.46 6.36 3.38
N TRP A 15 2.51 6.80 2.69
CA TRP A 15 3.28 7.97 3.06
C TRP A 15 3.94 8.61 1.85
N VAL A 16 4.21 9.92 1.94
CA VAL A 16 4.96 10.65 0.90
C VAL A 16 6.44 10.33 1.06
N SER A 17 6.99 9.53 0.16
CA SER A 17 8.40 9.11 0.20
C SER A 17 9.34 10.04 -0.54
N GLY A 18 8.81 10.81 -1.47
CA GLY A 18 9.54 11.80 -2.23
C GLY A 18 8.63 12.95 -2.65
N LEU A 19 9.19 14.15 -2.71
CA LEU A 19 8.50 15.34 -3.19
C LEU A 19 9.45 16.17 -4.04
N ASN A 20 9.18 16.22 -5.34
CA ASN A 20 9.92 17.01 -6.31
C ASN A 20 9.00 18.01 -7.02
N VAL A 21 9.59 19.07 -7.54
CA VAL A 21 8.90 20.08 -8.33
C VAL A 21 9.70 20.43 -9.58
N VAL A 22 9.03 20.53 -10.72
CA VAL A 22 9.63 20.81 -12.02
C VAL A 22 8.90 22.00 -12.67
N PRO A 23 9.59 23.11 -12.97
CA PRO A 23 11.01 23.36 -12.71
C PRO A 23 11.28 23.68 -11.23
N ALA A 24 12.47 23.29 -10.74
CA ALA A 24 12.91 23.57 -9.36
C ALA A 24 13.29 25.04 -9.13
N SER A 25 13.54 25.79 -10.21
CA SER A 25 13.84 27.21 -10.20
C SER A 25 13.14 27.93 -11.34
N VAL A 26 12.75 29.17 -11.09
CA VAL A 26 12.17 30.09 -12.07
C VAL A 26 12.82 31.46 -11.87
N THR A 27 12.88 32.24 -12.95
CA THR A 27 13.31 33.65 -12.90
C THR A 27 12.08 34.52 -12.80
N LEU A 28 12.05 35.45 -11.85
CA LEU A 28 10.92 36.37 -11.68
C LEU A 28 11.19 37.68 -12.41
N ARG A 29 10.15 38.23 -13.03
CA ARG A 29 10.12 39.54 -13.68
C ARG A 29 8.91 40.31 -13.19
N GLY A 30 9.12 41.50 -12.65
CA GLY A 30 8.05 42.33 -12.12
C GLY A 30 8.60 43.61 -11.49
N ASN A 31 7.74 44.34 -10.77
CA ASN A 31 8.14 45.51 -10.00
C ASN A 31 9.08 45.10 -8.84
N GLN A 32 10.17 45.84 -8.65
CA GLN A 32 11.16 45.62 -7.57
C GLN A 32 10.49 45.50 -6.20
N ASP A 33 9.55 46.39 -5.88
CA ASP A 33 8.87 46.41 -4.57
C ASP A 33 8.06 45.13 -4.32
N LEU A 34 7.52 44.50 -5.39
CA LEU A 34 6.77 43.25 -5.32
C LEU A 34 7.70 42.04 -5.24
N LEU A 35 8.81 42.07 -5.98
CA LEU A 35 9.82 41.02 -5.92
C LEU A 35 10.43 40.91 -4.51
N ASP A 36 10.68 42.06 -3.87
CA ASP A 36 11.20 42.12 -2.51
C ASP A 36 10.21 41.54 -1.47
N GLN A 37 8.89 41.64 -1.73
CA GLN A 37 7.84 41.04 -0.88
C GLN A 37 7.66 39.53 -1.13
N THR A 38 8.03 39.04 -2.31
CA THR A 38 7.85 37.64 -2.72
C THR A 38 8.85 36.70 -2.03
N GLY A 39 9.99 37.23 -1.58
CA GLY A 39 11.03 36.48 -0.88
C GLY A 39 11.80 35.50 -1.78
N ASN A 40 12.48 34.53 -1.17
CA ASN A 40 13.44 33.66 -1.87
C ASN A 40 12.80 32.47 -2.63
N PHE A 41 11.51 32.19 -2.41
CA PHE A 41 10.84 31.02 -2.96
C PHE A 41 9.42 31.34 -3.40
N ILE A 42 9.05 30.87 -4.59
CA ILE A 42 7.66 30.79 -5.04
C ILE A 42 7.07 29.46 -4.60
N ARG A 43 5.84 29.51 -4.08
CA ARG A 43 5.08 28.33 -3.72
C ARG A 43 4.20 27.92 -4.89
N THR A 44 3.90 26.64 -5.02
CA THR A 44 2.76 26.20 -5.82
C THR A 44 1.48 26.42 -5.02
N LEU A 45 0.34 26.43 -5.70
CA LEU A 45 -0.93 26.17 -5.03
C LEU A 45 -0.89 24.78 -4.35
N PRO A 46 -1.66 24.58 -3.28
CA PRO A 46 -1.66 23.32 -2.54
C PRO A 46 -2.25 22.17 -3.38
N VAL A 47 -1.59 21.01 -3.32
CA VAL A 47 -2.15 19.74 -3.80
C VAL A 47 -2.58 18.89 -2.61
N ASP A 48 -3.82 18.41 -2.63
CA ASP A 48 -4.31 17.48 -1.61
C ASP A 48 -3.81 16.06 -1.91
N VAL A 49 -3.11 15.46 -0.94
CA VAL A 49 -2.62 14.09 -1.00
C VAL A 49 -3.47 13.12 -0.17
N SER A 50 -4.61 13.57 0.38
CA SER A 50 -5.44 12.79 1.29
C SER A 50 -5.99 11.50 0.70
N GLN A 51 -6.16 11.43 -0.62
CA GLN A 51 -6.65 10.27 -1.36
C GLN A 51 -5.54 9.56 -2.16
N ALA A 52 -4.28 9.94 -1.96
CA ALA A 52 -3.18 9.44 -2.76
C ALA A 52 -2.76 8.04 -2.29
N THR A 53 -2.99 7.02 -3.12
CA THR A 53 -2.54 5.63 -2.91
C THR A 53 -1.46 5.20 -3.91
N GLY A 54 -0.90 6.16 -4.65
CA GLY A 54 0.15 5.97 -5.64
C GLY A 54 0.70 7.33 -6.08
N ASP A 55 1.76 7.29 -6.88
CA ASP A 55 2.49 8.48 -7.30
C ASP A 55 1.59 9.52 -7.97
N LEU A 56 1.82 10.79 -7.62
CA LEU A 56 1.12 11.92 -8.18
C LEU A 56 2.06 12.71 -9.09
N ASN A 57 1.56 13.01 -10.28
CA ASN A 57 2.19 13.90 -11.24
C ASN A 57 1.15 14.95 -11.65
N VAL A 58 1.16 16.09 -10.96
CA VAL A 58 0.12 17.12 -11.09
C VAL A 58 0.75 18.44 -11.50
N GLU A 59 0.22 19.05 -12.56
CA GLU A 59 0.57 20.41 -12.93
C GLU A 59 -0.27 21.40 -12.12
N VAL A 60 0.41 22.31 -11.42
CA VAL A 60 -0.21 23.19 -10.43
C VAL A 60 0.22 24.62 -10.67
N PRO A 61 -0.67 25.62 -10.59
CA PRO A 61 -0.29 27.01 -10.71
C PRO A 61 0.72 27.43 -9.63
N LEU A 62 1.62 28.33 -10.02
CA LEU A 62 2.49 29.05 -9.10
C LEU A 62 1.68 30.13 -8.39
N ASP A 63 1.85 30.24 -7.08
CA ASP A 63 1.29 31.30 -6.25
C ASP A 63 2.12 32.59 -6.44
N LEU A 64 1.83 33.28 -7.55
CA LEU A 64 2.51 34.49 -7.97
C LEU A 64 1.72 35.73 -7.54
N PRO A 65 2.38 36.79 -7.02
CA PRO A 65 1.75 38.08 -6.82
C PRO A 65 1.25 38.67 -8.14
N GLN A 66 0.25 39.56 -8.05
CA GLN A 66 -0.18 40.34 -9.21
C GLN A 66 1.01 41.09 -9.83
N ASP A 67 1.02 41.19 -11.16
CA ASP A 67 2.06 41.86 -11.95
C ASP A 67 3.48 41.26 -11.84
N VAL A 68 3.61 40.04 -11.32
CA VAL A 68 4.85 39.24 -11.36
C VAL A 68 4.71 38.10 -12.35
N GLN A 69 5.68 37.99 -13.25
CA GLN A 69 5.79 36.90 -14.22
C GLN A 69 6.95 35.98 -13.87
N ALA A 70 6.69 34.67 -13.81
CA ALA A 70 7.76 33.67 -13.75
C ALA A 70 8.19 33.26 -15.16
N LEU A 71 9.49 33.05 -15.33
CA LEU A 71 10.13 32.63 -16.56
C LEU A 71 10.92 31.34 -16.32
N ASP A 72 10.92 30.45 -17.30
CA ASP A 72 11.74 29.24 -17.31
C ASP A 72 13.23 29.57 -17.59
N GLN A 73 14.06 28.53 -17.65
CA GLN A 73 15.49 28.64 -17.96
C GLN A 73 15.81 29.19 -19.36
N ASN A 74 14.83 29.17 -20.28
CA ASN A 74 14.95 29.69 -21.63
C ASN A 74 14.38 31.12 -21.75
N GLY A 75 13.85 31.68 -20.66
CA GLY A 75 13.20 32.99 -20.64
C GLY A 75 11.74 32.99 -21.12
N ASN A 76 11.11 31.82 -21.27
CA ASN A 76 9.70 31.71 -21.62
C ASN A 76 8.81 31.87 -20.38
N PRO A 77 7.65 32.56 -20.50
CA PRO A 77 6.69 32.64 -19.41
C PRO A 77 6.20 31.27 -18.95
N ILE A 78 6.23 31.04 -17.64
CA ILE A 78 5.70 29.84 -16.99
C ILE A 78 4.79 30.28 -15.84
N GLN A 79 3.63 29.64 -15.72
CA GLN A 79 2.64 29.94 -14.67
C GLN A 79 2.35 28.74 -13.79
N THR A 80 2.85 27.58 -14.18
CA THR A 80 2.61 26.29 -13.54
C THR A 80 3.92 25.61 -13.20
N ALA A 81 3.88 24.73 -12.23
CA ALA A 81 4.94 23.78 -11.96
C ALA A 81 4.33 22.40 -11.75
N THR A 82 5.06 21.39 -12.18
CA THR A 82 4.69 20.00 -12.00
C THR A 82 5.18 19.52 -10.65
N ILE A 83 4.27 19.11 -9.78
CA ILE A 83 4.58 18.44 -8.52
C ILE A 83 4.62 16.93 -8.78
N LEU A 84 5.77 16.34 -8.45
CA LEU A 84 6.03 14.91 -8.50
C LEU A 84 6.09 14.39 -7.06
N ALA A 85 4.97 13.90 -6.54
CA ALA A 85 4.92 13.31 -5.20
C ALA A 85 4.95 11.79 -5.32
N GLN A 86 5.96 11.17 -4.71
CA GLN A 86 6.09 9.72 -4.63
C GLN A 86 5.33 9.23 -3.41
N ILE A 87 4.46 8.24 -3.60
CA ILE A 87 3.60 7.70 -2.55
C ILE A 87 3.89 6.22 -2.40
N ASP A 88 4.60 5.88 -1.33
CA ASP A 88 4.92 4.50 -1.02
C ASP A 88 3.96 3.91 0.01
N VAL A 89 3.74 2.61 -0.11
CA VAL A 89 2.98 1.83 0.87
C VAL A 89 3.90 1.33 1.98
N ARG A 90 3.42 1.41 3.22
CA ARG A 90 4.11 0.85 4.37
C ARG A 90 3.94 -0.66 4.39
N GLN A 91 5.03 -1.35 4.67
CA GLN A 91 5.02 -2.77 5.00
C GLN A 91 4.81 -2.96 6.49
N GLY A 92 4.20 -4.06 6.86
CA GLY A 92 4.03 -4.45 8.26
C GLY A 92 3.75 -5.93 8.40
N ASP A 93 3.42 -6.31 9.64
CA ASP A 93 3.17 -7.68 10.04
C ASP A 93 1.81 -7.79 10.75
N LEU A 94 1.16 -8.94 10.60
CA LEU A 94 -0.08 -9.28 11.27
C LEU A 94 -0.05 -10.75 11.68
N ALA A 95 -0.20 -11.00 12.98
CA ALA A 95 -0.47 -12.34 13.50
C ALA A 95 -1.99 -12.60 13.51
N LEU A 96 -2.40 -13.78 13.05
CA LEU A 96 -3.80 -14.19 12.96
C LEU A 96 -3.92 -15.70 13.18
N THR A 97 -4.94 -16.13 13.90
CA THR A 97 -5.25 -17.57 14.04
C THR A 97 -6.39 -17.91 13.08
N GLN A 98 -6.26 -19.00 12.32
CA GLN A 98 -7.24 -19.44 11.33
C GLN A 98 -7.57 -20.92 11.48
N PRO A 99 -8.84 -21.34 11.31
CA PRO A 99 -9.19 -22.74 11.25
C PRO A 99 -8.64 -23.38 9.98
N VAL A 100 -8.28 -24.66 10.09
CA VAL A 100 -7.84 -25.47 8.95
C VAL A 100 -9.06 -26.05 8.25
N GLU A 101 -9.23 -25.69 6.98
CA GLU A 101 -10.33 -26.18 6.15
C GLU A 101 -9.89 -27.42 5.35
N LEU A 102 -10.62 -28.53 5.53
CA LEU A 102 -10.39 -29.74 4.75
C LEU A 102 -11.19 -29.67 3.44
N ILE A 103 -10.50 -29.86 2.31
CA ILE A 103 -11.11 -29.88 0.98
C ILE A 103 -10.89 -31.22 0.30
N GLY A 104 -11.81 -31.62 -0.59
CA GLY A 104 -11.71 -32.89 -1.30
C GLY A 104 -12.25 -34.10 -0.53
N GLN A 105 -13.03 -33.88 0.53
CA GLN A 105 -13.68 -34.95 1.28
C GLN A 105 -14.71 -35.68 0.40
N SER A 106 -14.64 -37.01 0.39
CA SER A 106 -15.64 -37.87 -0.28
C SER A 106 -16.71 -38.34 0.71
N ASN A 107 -17.90 -38.71 0.23
CA ASN A 107 -19.03 -39.12 1.09
C ASN A 107 -18.76 -40.34 1.99
N ASN A 108 -17.70 -41.08 1.73
CA ASN A 108 -17.35 -42.33 2.42
C ASN A 108 -16.14 -42.18 3.34
N VAL A 109 -15.64 -40.97 3.55
CA VAL A 109 -14.46 -40.70 4.37
C VAL A 109 -14.73 -39.52 5.30
N THR A 110 -14.57 -39.73 6.59
CA THR A 110 -14.54 -38.66 7.60
C THR A 110 -13.09 -38.32 7.90
N ALA A 111 -12.73 -37.04 7.91
CA ALA A 111 -11.39 -36.60 8.24
C ALA A 111 -11.38 -35.64 9.43
N THR A 112 -10.40 -35.81 10.30
CA THR A 112 -10.11 -34.92 11.43
C THR A 112 -8.73 -34.32 11.26
N VAL A 113 -8.56 -33.08 11.73
CA VAL A 113 -7.29 -32.34 11.64
C VAL A 113 -6.87 -31.84 13.00
N GLU A 114 -5.60 -32.06 13.35
CA GLU A 114 -4.99 -31.66 14.61
C GLU A 114 -3.67 -30.91 14.33
N PRO A 115 -3.52 -29.65 14.79
CA PRO A 115 -4.53 -28.84 15.45
C PRO A 115 -5.63 -28.37 14.47
N PRO A 116 -6.86 -28.09 14.96
CA PRO A 116 -7.96 -27.58 14.13
C PRO A 116 -7.77 -26.11 13.72
N GLU A 117 -6.91 -25.39 14.43
CA GLU A 117 -6.55 -24.00 14.15
C GLU A 117 -5.04 -23.85 14.15
N VAL A 118 -4.54 -22.91 13.35
CA VAL A 118 -3.11 -22.63 13.18
C VAL A 118 -2.86 -21.14 13.21
N ASP A 119 -1.69 -20.77 13.71
CA ASP A 119 -1.24 -19.38 13.73
C ASP A 119 -0.58 -19.03 12.39
N LEU A 120 -0.91 -17.85 11.89
CA LEU A 120 -0.38 -17.26 10.68
C LEU A 120 0.36 -15.98 11.03
N LEU A 121 1.60 -15.88 10.58
CA LEU A 121 2.33 -14.63 10.52
C LEU A 121 2.27 -14.09 9.09
N LEU A 122 1.51 -13.03 8.88
CA LEU A 122 1.31 -12.37 7.61
C LEU A 122 2.22 -11.14 7.51
N GLN A 123 2.88 -10.97 6.38
CA GLN A 123 3.73 -9.82 6.08
C GLN A 123 3.30 -9.19 4.76
N GLY A 124 3.17 -7.87 4.71
CA GLY A 124 2.76 -7.20 3.48
C GLY A 124 2.30 -5.76 3.67
N PRO A 125 1.62 -5.20 2.66
CA PRO A 125 1.10 -3.84 2.69
C PRO A 125 0.15 -3.62 3.87
N VAL A 126 0.43 -2.62 4.71
CA VAL A 126 -0.41 -2.25 5.87
C VAL A 126 -1.89 -2.04 5.49
N PRO A 127 -2.25 -1.40 4.36
CA PRO A 127 -3.65 -1.29 3.94
C PRO A 127 -4.32 -2.67 3.77
N THR A 128 -3.66 -3.62 3.12
CA THR A 128 -4.14 -4.99 2.93
C THR A 128 -4.22 -5.75 4.25
N LEU A 129 -3.20 -5.64 5.10
CA LEU A 129 -3.20 -6.28 6.42
C LEU A 129 -4.34 -5.73 7.31
N ASN A 130 -4.65 -4.44 7.22
CA ASN A 130 -5.78 -3.86 7.93
C ASN A 130 -7.13 -4.39 7.42
N GLN A 131 -7.26 -4.66 6.11
CA GLN A 131 -8.44 -5.31 5.54
C GLN A 131 -8.59 -6.74 6.08
N ILE A 132 -7.51 -7.52 6.09
CA ILE A 132 -7.50 -8.88 6.66
C ILE A 132 -7.85 -8.86 8.15
N ARG A 133 -7.36 -7.87 8.91
CA ARG A 133 -7.72 -7.71 10.33
C ARG A 133 -9.22 -7.42 10.51
N ALA A 134 -9.81 -6.65 9.60
CA ALA A 134 -11.24 -6.32 9.64
C ALA A 134 -12.13 -7.48 9.17
N ASP A 135 -11.64 -8.26 8.20
CA ASP A 135 -12.29 -9.45 7.66
C ASP A 135 -11.28 -10.61 7.55
N PRO A 136 -11.12 -11.40 8.63
CA PRO A 136 -10.20 -12.53 8.65
C PRO A 136 -10.50 -13.61 7.60
N GLY A 137 -11.73 -13.68 7.07
CA GLY A 137 -12.12 -14.67 6.06
C GLY A 137 -11.46 -14.46 4.69
N LEU A 138 -10.79 -13.32 4.48
CA LEU A 138 -9.95 -13.06 3.31
C LEU A 138 -8.72 -13.96 3.24
N VAL A 139 -8.33 -14.58 4.36
CA VAL A 139 -7.23 -15.54 4.43
C VAL A 139 -7.81 -16.91 4.81
N ARG A 140 -7.49 -17.93 4.02
CA ARG A 140 -7.95 -19.31 4.24
C ARG A 140 -6.78 -20.26 4.30
N VAL A 141 -6.86 -21.22 5.20
CA VAL A 141 -5.88 -22.30 5.33
C VAL A 141 -6.57 -23.59 4.89
N VAL A 142 -6.13 -24.17 3.77
CA VAL A 142 -6.78 -25.34 3.18
C VAL A 142 -5.84 -26.53 3.12
N VAL A 143 -6.35 -27.71 3.42
CA VAL A 143 -5.64 -28.99 3.26
C VAL A 143 -6.45 -29.86 2.31
N ASN A 144 -5.81 -30.27 1.21
CA ASN A 144 -6.43 -31.19 0.26
C ASN A 144 -6.28 -32.63 0.75
N ILE A 145 -7.40 -33.30 0.97
CA ILE A 145 -7.47 -34.69 1.44
C ILE A 145 -8.00 -35.65 0.37
N ALA A 146 -8.17 -35.20 -0.88
CA ALA A 146 -8.70 -36.02 -1.98
C ALA A 146 -7.83 -37.24 -2.30
N ASP A 147 -6.53 -37.15 -2.03
CA ASP A 147 -5.55 -38.21 -2.30
C ASP A 147 -5.32 -39.14 -1.09
N LEU A 148 -6.01 -38.93 0.03
CA LEU A 148 -5.90 -39.78 1.21
C LEU A 148 -6.83 -40.99 1.11
N ASN A 149 -6.31 -42.16 1.47
CA ASN A 149 -7.13 -43.36 1.64
C ASN A 149 -7.87 -43.29 2.99
N PRO A 150 -8.94 -44.08 3.19
CA PRO A 150 -9.54 -44.24 4.51
C PRO A 150 -8.57 -44.86 5.52
N ASP A 151 -8.80 -44.57 6.80
CA ASP A 151 -8.01 -45.10 7.94
C ASP A 151 -6.51 -44.77 7.81
N GLN A 152 -6.19 -43.61 7.24
CA GLN A 152 -4.84 -43.12 7.00
C GLN A 152 -4.55 -41.90 7.86
N GLU A 153 -3.38 -41.90 8.47
CA GLU A 153 -2.79 -40.75 9.16
C GLU A 153 -1.70 -40.14 8.26
N ALA A 154 -1.75 -38.82 8.07
CA ALA A 154 -0.79 -38.10 7.26
C ALA A 154 -0.49 -36.71 7.83
N ASP A 155 0.79 -36.37 7.90
CA ASP A 155 1.25 -35.01 8.21
C ASP A 155 1.27 -34.20 6.90
N LEU A 156 0.38 -33.21 6.80
CA LEU A 156 0.17 -32.43 5.58
C LEU A 156 0.51 -30.96 5.81
N VAL A 157 1.11 -30.34 4.80
CA VAL A 157 1.39 -28.90 4.79
C VAL A 157 0.17 -28.18 4.21
N PRO A 158 -0.54 -27.35 4.99
CA PRO A 158 -1.65 -26.57 4.48
C PRO A 158 -1.22 -25.57 3.41
N THR A 159 -2.10 -25.35 2.45
CA THR A 159 -1.99 -24.28 1.47
C THR A 159 -2.69 -23.03 2.00
N ILE A 160 -2.01 -21.89 1.98
CA ILE A 160 -2.57 -20.62 2.44
C ILE A 160 -3.05 -19.84 1.22
N ILE A 161 -4.31 -19.42 1.25
CA ILE A 161 -4.92 -18.53 0.26
C ILE A 161 -5.04 -17.16 0.92
N ALA A 162 -4.35 -16.16 0.38
CA ALA A 162 -4.35 -14.79 0.91
C ALA A 162 -4.38 -13.76 -0.25
N PRO A 163 -4.75 -12.50 0.02
CA PRO A 163 -4.69 -11.43 -0.98
C PRO A 163 -3.28 -11.19 -1.55
N ASP A 164 -3.22 -10.60 -2.74
CA ASP A 164 -1.96 -10.29 -3.42
C ASP A 164 -1.03 -9.40 -2.58
N GLY A 165 0.27 -9.67 -2.67
CA GLY A 165 1.30 -8.92 -1.95
C GLY A 165 1.41 -9.28 -0.46
N VAL A 166 0.65 -10.26 0.03
CA VAL A 166 0.77 -10.80 1.38
C VAL A 166 1.56 -12.10 1.36
N HIS A 167 2.63 -12.14 2.13
CA HIS A 167 3.39 -13.35 2.41
C HIS A 167 2.92 -13.92 3.75
N ALA A 168 2.63 -15.22 3.79
CA ALA A 168 2.14 -15.89 4.98
C ALA A 168 3.10 -16.99 5.43
N GLN A 169 3.33 -17.07 6.72
CA GLN A 169 4.06 -18.15 7.38
C GLN A 169 3.12 -18.87 8.35
N LEU A 170 3.08 -20.20 8.26
CA LEU A 170 2.24 -21.06 9.09
C LEU A 170 3.00 -21.58 10.32
N ILE A 171 2.34 -21.60 11.47
CA ILE A 171 2.87 -22.09 12.75
C ILE A 171 1.76 -22.89 13.47
N PRO A 172 1.89 -24.22 13.65
CA PRO A 172 2.93 -25.11 13.13
C PRO A 172 2.94 -25.18 11.59
N PRO A 173 4.06 -25.57 10.95
CA PRO A 173 4.18 -25.58 9.49
C PRO A 173 3.40 -26.72 8.81
N SER A 174 2.92 -27.68 9.59
CA SER A 174 2.14 -28.83 9.11
C SER A 174 1.12 -29.24 10.16
N VAL A 175 0.13 -30.01 9.73
CA VAL A 175 -1.00 -30.47 10.55
C VAL A 175 -1.20 -31.96 10.32
N LEU A 176 -1.59 -32.65 11.39
CA LEU A 176 -1.92 -34.07 11.31
C LEU A 176 -3.35 -34.21 10.81
N VAL A 177 -3.53 -35.00 9.75
CA VAL A 177 -4.85 -35.36 9.24
C VAL A 177 -5.04 -36.87 9.39
N GLU A 178 -6.14 -37.24 10.02
CA GLU A 178 -6.57 -38.63 10.18
C GLU A 178 -7.88 -38.83 9.42
N THR A 179 -7.92 -39.83 8.54
CA THR A 179 -9.13 -40.25 7.84
C THR A 179 -9.73 -41.49 8.48
N SER A 180 -11.04 -41.65 8.42
CA SER A 180 -11.80 -42.79 8.93
C SER A 180 -12.98 -43.10 8.00
N GLN A 181 -13.42 -44.37 8.00
CA GLN A 181 -14.48 -44.88 7.13
C GLN A 181 -15.81 -45.11 7.86
#